data_AF-A0A7D9HMZ2-F1
#
_entry.id   AF-A0A7D9HMZ2-F1
#
_cell.length_a   1.000
_cell.length_b   1.000
_cell.length_c   1.000
_cell.angle_alpha   90.00
_cell.angle_beta   90.00
_cell.angle_gamma   90.00
#
_symmetry.space_group_name_H-M   'P 1'
#
loop_
_entity.id
_entity.type
_entity.pdbx_description
1 polymer ?
#
loop_
_entity_poly.entity_id
_entity_poly.type
_entity_poly.pdbx_seq_one_letter_code
_entity_poly.pdbx_strand_id
1 'polypeptide(L)'
;MAETMQKQRFLTINIIVRKLERFIYSSLHKAGSVREVGTLKFFREKYNRRNVTPEKVTKSYEGSEQFLLSVGKAYLLEAATSFWGIEKLDDQPTEYVPPAGIAHMTKEKKKEYFNLVIGKFVDEYIIPDPERENELQINSTKEGSFEADRVRFYGLNMIELFVFLMQLIDTTKEGDGRRNNINKKRLLQYFKSSSSCQNYSVEMFTSIAQVEAMLSEEMAHRLTWGQFVNWNGGQGRNIACDMAQEICNRVSKDVVKGMGANKTTKAMVRASRAAAGVKQVVQAMEKASDIKKNSNKHSHKKSDEDELLMFQDLRKLRPFAIISGRHHNHFHDIALSPTSTIDMSNFFKWLQKHKRQISMGFKK
;
A
#
# COMPACT_ATOMS: atom_id res chain seq x y z
N MET A 1 -6.76 32.98 -7.55
CA MET A 1 -7.30 31.68 -7.06
C MET A 1 -6.68 30.47 -7.74
N ALA A 2 -6.47 30.47 -9.08
CA ALA A 2 -5.76 29.38 -9.77
C ALA A 2 -4.26 29.28 -9.39
N GLU A 3 -3.58 30.41 -9.14
CA GLU A 3 -2.19 30.43 -8.67
C GLU A 3 -2.03 29.90 -7.23
N THR A 4 -3.07 29.98 -6.41
CA THR A 4 -3.04 29.48 -5.02
C THR A 4 -3.12 27.95 -4.97
N MET A 5 -3.74 27.31 -5.96
CA MET A 5 -3.74 25.84 -6.11
C MET A 5 -2.39 25.31 -6.63
N GLN A 6 -1.60 26.12 -7.32
CA GLN A 6 -0.33 25.69 -7.94
C GLN A 6 0.82 25.51 -6.93
N LYS A 7 0.70 26.08 -5.73
CA LYS A 7 1.72 26.00 -4.65
C LYS A 7 1.37 25.02 -3.52
N GLN A 8 0.21 24.39 -3.56
CA GLN A 8 -0.10 23.33 -2.60
C GLN A 8 0.54 22.05 -3.13
N ARG A 9 1.59 21.57 -2.45
CA ARG A 9 2.10 20.21 -2.66
C ARG A 9 0.99 19.25 -2.24
N PHE A 10 0.02 19.00 -3.11
CA PHE A 10 -1.01 18.02 -2.86
C PHE A 10 -0.35 16.66 -2.71
N LEU A 11 -0.49 16.04 -1.54
CA LEU A 11 0.01 14.69 -1.32
C LEU A 11 -0.81 13.73 -2.20
N THR A 12 -0.24 13.34 -3.33
CA THR A 12 -0.86 12.42 -4.28
C THR A 12 -0.78 10.99 -3.79
N ILE A 13 -1.70 10.15 -4.27
CA ILE A 13 -1.78 8.74 -3.86
C ILE A 13 -0.47 7.98 -4.14
N ASN A 14 0.25 8.30 -5.20
CA ASN A 14 1.53 7.66 -5.51
C ASN A 14 2.64 8.09 -4.53
N ILE A 15 2.67 9.36 -4.10
CA ILE A 15 3.55 9.77 -2.99
C ILE A 15 3.18 9.02 -1.71
N ILE A 16 1.88 8.91 -1.41
CA ILE A 16 1.36 8.19 -0.24
C ILE A 16 1.82 6.72 -0.24
N VAL A 17 1.64 6.00 -1.36
CA VAL A 17 2.06 4.61 -1.53
C VAL A 17 3.55 4.46 -1.24
N ARG A 18 4.40 5.31 -1.84
CA ARG A 18 5.86 5.29 -1.58
C ARG A 18 6.23 5.56 -0.12
N LYS A 19 5.42 6.33 0.60
CA LYS A 19 5.63 6.59 2.04
C LYS A 19 5.13 5.47 2.91
N LEU A 20 4.05 4.80 2.52
CA LEU A 20 3.63 3.56 3.15
C LEU A 20 4.70 2.47 2.99
N GLU A 21 5.26 2.28 1.79
CA GLU A 21 6.36 1.35 1.58
C GLU A 21 7.54 1.67 2.50
N ARG A 22 7.97 2.94 2.56
CA ARG A 22 9.03 3.38 3.48
C ARG A 22 8.69 3.05 4.94
N PHE A 23 7.44 3.27 5.34
CA PHE A 23 6.97 2.91 6.67
C PHE A 23 7.08 1.40 6.91
N ILE A 24 6.61 0.56 5.97
CA ILE A 24 6.70 -0.90 6.06
C ILE A 24 8.15 -1.36 6.26
N TYR A 25 9.09 -0.89 5.43
CA TYR A 25 10.49 -1.24 5.59
C TYR A 25 11.10 -0.70 6.88
N SER A 26 10.68 0.47 7.36
CA SER A 26 11.17 0.99 8.65
C SER A 26 10.70 0.14 9.84
N SER A 27 9.53 -0.48 9.74
CA SER A 27 8.91 -1.26 10.81
C SER A 27 9.29 -2.74 10.76
N LEU A 28 9.40 -3.33 9.57
CA LEU A 28 9.51 -4.79 9.35
C LEU A 28 10.83 -5.23 8.71
N HIS A 29 11.77 -4.31 8.47
CA HIS A 29 13.08 -4.69 7.94
C HIS A 29 14.22 -4.20 8.85
N LYS A 30 14.95 -5.15 9.45
CA LYS A 30 16.17 -4.91 10.22
C LYS A 30 17.36 -5.58 9.53
N ALA A 31 18.49 -4.89 9.42
CA ALA A 31 19.64 -5.38 8.66
C ALA A 31 20.21 -6.71 9.21
N GLY A 32 20.11 -6.93 10.52
CA GLY A 32 20.60 -8.14 11.19
C GLY A 32 19.67 -9.36 11.09
N SER A 33 18.42 -9.22 10.62
CA SER A 33 17.45 -10.32 10.58
C SER A 33 17.63 -11.28 9.39
N VAL A 34 18.84 -11.39 8.83
CA VAL A 34 19.14 -12.23 7.65
C VAL A 34 18.82 -13.69 7.86
N ARG A 35 19.05 -14.21 9.07
CA ARG A 35 18.86 -15.62 9.43
C ARG A 35 17.48 -15.89 10.03
N GLU A 36 16.63 -14.87 10.12
CA GLU A 36 15.30 -14.96 10.73
C GLU A 36 14.27 -15.25 9.65
N VAL A 37 13.96 -16.53 9.46
CA VAL A 37 12.99 -17.03 8.47
C VAL A 37 11.67 -16.26 8.61
N GLY A 38 11.10 -15.83 7.48
CA GLY A 38 9.86 -15.04 7.44
C GLY A 38 10.08 -13.53 7.40
N THR A 39 11.23 -13.01 7.85
CA THR A 39 11.45 -11.56 7.83
C THR A 39 11.71 -11.02 6.41
N LEU A 40 11.44 -9.72 6.20
CA LEU A 40 11.70 -9.06 4.91
C LEU A 40 13.18 -9.17 4.51
N LYS A 41 14.09 -9.09 5.49
CA LYS A 41 15.53 -9.21 5.23
C LYS A 41 15.88 -10.63 4.79
N PHE A 42 15.37 -11.66 5.46
CA PHE A 42 15.59 -13.05 5.10
C PHE A 42 15.17 -13.32 3.65
N PHE A 43 13.95 -12.95 3.27
CA PHE A 43 13.46 -13.14 1.90
C PHE A 43 14.24 -12.34 0.87
N ARG A 44 14.65 -11.10 1.20
CA ARG A 44 15.43 -10.27 0.29
C ARG A 44 16.76 -10.95 -0.08
N GLU A 45 17.46 -11.49 0.91
CA GLU A 45 18.75 -12.16 0.69
C GLU A 45 18.58 -13.52 0.02
N LYS A 46 17.62 -14.34 0.48
CA LYS A 46 17.39 -15.68 -0.07
C LYS A 46 17.05 -15.65 -1.57
N TYR A 47 16.21 -14.69 -2.00
CA TYR A 47 15.79 -14.55 -3.39
C TYR A 47 16.63 -13.52 -4.18
N ASN A 48 17.78 -13.10 -3.62
CA ASN A 48 18.75 -12.22 -4.27
C ASN A 48 18.13 -10.94 -4.87
N ARG A 49 17.20 -10.30 -4.14
CA ARG A 49 16.47 -9.10 -4.56
C ARG A 49 17.33 -7.84 -4.40
N ARG A 50 18.41 -7.74 -5.19
CA ARG A 50 19.41 -6.65 -5.13
C ARG A 50 18.85 -5.26 -5.45
N ASN A 51 17.77 -5.20 -6.22
CA ASN A 51 17.07 -3.98 -6.58
C ASN A 51 16.23 -3.39 -5.44
N VAL A 52 16.01 -4.13 -4.35
CA VAL A 52 15.32 -3.65 -3.15
C VAL A 52 16.33 -2.92 -2.28
N THR A 53 16.19 -1.61 -2.13
CA THR A 53 17.05 -0.80 -1.25
C THR A 53 16.24 -0.16 -0.11
N PRO A 54 16.13 -0.82 1.06
CA PRO A 54 15.33 -0.34 2.21
C PRO A 54 15.70 1.08 2.68
N GLU A 55 16.97 1.46 2.58
CA GLU A 55 17.45 2.80 2.93
C GLU A 55 17.02 3.89 1.92
N LYS A 56 16.72 3.49 0.68
CA LYS A 56 16.40 4.38 -0.45
C LYS A 56 15.12 3.93 -1.18
N VAL A 57 14.13 3.42 -0.43
CA VAL A 57 12.85 2.91 -0.99
C VAL A 57 12.22 3.89 -1.97
N THR A 58 12.23 5.19 -1.67
CA THR A 58 11.64 6.20 -2.56
C THR A 58 12.38 6.40 -3.89
N LYS A 59 13.62 5.89 -4.02
CA LYS A 59 14.44 5.94 -5.24
C LYS A 59 14.37 4.63 -6.05
N SER A 60 14.21 3.49 -5.37
CA SER A 60 14.06 2.16 -5.97
C SER A 60 12.67 1.57 -5.71
N TYR A 61 11.62 2.38 -5.83
CA TYR A 61 10.28 2.03 -5.34
C TYR A 61 9.69 0.83 -6.07
N GLU A 62 9.86 0.73 -7.39
CA GLU A 62 9.27 -0.37 -8.18
C GLU A 62 9.76 -1.76 -7.73
N GLY A 63 11.07 -1.92 -7.50
CA GLY A 63 11.63 -3.18 -6.99
C GLY A 63 11.18 -3.48 -5.56
N SER A 64 11.09 -2.45 -4.73
CA SER A 64 10.64 -2.57 -3.33
C SER A 64 9.14 -2.89 -3.22
N GLU A 65 8.29 -2.29 -4.05
CA GLU A 65 6.86 -2.55 -4.14
C GLU A 65 6.61 -3.98 -4.58
N GLN A 66 7.24 -4.43 -5.68
CA GLN A 66 7.10 -5.79 -6.19
C GLN A 66 7.52 -6.84 -5.15
N PHE A 67 8.63 -6.60 -4.46
CA PHE A 67 9.08 -7.51 -3.41
C PHE A 67 8.10 -7.57 -2.24
N LEU A 68 7.57 -6.43 -1.79
CA LEU A 68 6.53 -6.39 -0.75
C LEU A 68 5.26 -7.12 -1.20
N LEU A 69 4.86 -6.98 -2.46
CA LEU A 69 3.71 -7.69 -3.00
C LEU A 69 3.92 -9.20 -2.99
N SER A 70 5.10 -9.69 -3.39
CA SER A 70 5.40 -11.13 -3.36
C SER A 70 5.45 -11.70 -1.93
N VAL A 71 6.13 -11.03 -1.01
CA VAL A 71 6.19 -11.47 0.40
C VAL A 71 4.82 -11.40 1.06
N GLY A 72 4.08 -10.32 0.83
CA GLY A 72 2.74 -10.13 1.37
C GLY A 72 1.74 -11.16 0.86
N LYS A 73 1.79 -11.53 -0.43
CA LYS A 73 1.00 -12.64 -0.98
C LYS A 73 1.34 -13.97 -0.32
N ALA A 74 2.62 -14.27 -0.09
CA ALA A 74 3.02 -15.51 0.58
C ALA A 74 2.50 -15.58 2.01
N TYR A 75 2.55 -14.47 2.76
CA TYR A 75 1.94 -14.36 4.09
C TYR A 75 0.42 -14.48 4.05
N LEU A 76 -0.25 -13.84 3.08
CA LEU A 76 -1.70 -13.93 2.92
C LEU A 76 -2.14 -15.36 2.57
N LEU A 77 -1.38 -16.07 1.74
CA LEU A 77 -1.60 -17.49 1.44
C LEU A 77 -1.43 -18.33 2.70
N GLU A 78 -0.38 -18.11 3.49
CA GLU A 78 -0.17 -18.85 4.74
C GLU A 78 -1.31 -18.61 5.75
N ALA A 79 -1.77 -17.37 5.90
CA ALA A 79 -2.93 -17.03 6.73
C ALA A 79 -4.20 -17.71 6.22
N ALA A 80 -4.46 -17.66 4.91
CA ALA A 80 -5.60 -18.34 4.31
C ALA A 80 -5.55 -19.85 4.58
N THR A 81 -4.41 -20.50 4.35
CA THR A 81 -4.29 -21.94 4.60
C THR A 81 -4.50 -22.29 6.07
N SER A 82 -4.06 -21.45 6.99
CA SER A 82 -4.30 -21.63 8.42
C SER A 82 -5.78 -21.44 8.79
N PHE A 83 -6.42 -20.38 8.27
CA PHE A 83 -7.82 -20.06 8.57
C PHE A 83 -8.82 -21.09 8.03
N TRP A 84 -8.61 -21.58 6.81
CA TRP A 84 -9.46 -22.60 6.17
C TRP A 84 -9.07 -24.04 6.52
N GLY A 85 -8.02 -24.24 7.33
CA GLY A 85 -7.54 -25.58 7.72
C GLY A 85 -6.98 -26.40 6.56
N ILE A 86 -6.33 -25.73 5.60
CA ILE A 86 -5.73 -26.36 4.42
C ILE A 86 -4.27 -26.71 4.74
N GLU A 87 -3.92 -28.01 4.75
CA GLU A 87 -2.55 -28.45 5.05
C GLU A 87 -1.64 -28.42 3.81
N LYS A 88 -2.13 -28.89 2.66
CA LYS A 88 -1.48 -28.78 1.35
C LYS A 88 -2.37 -27.98 0.39
N LEU A 89 -1.77 -27.31 -0.59
CA LEU A 89 -2.51 -26.44 -1.53
C LEU A 89 -3.59 -27.16 -2.35
N ASP A 90 -3.48 -28.49 -2.50
CA ASP A 90 -4.45 -29.32 -3.21
C ASP A 90 -5.55 -29.90 -2.29
N ASP A 91 -5.44 -29.69 -0.97
CA ASP A 91 -6.41 -30.19 0.01
C ASP A 91 -7.68 -29.34 0.02
N GLN A 92 -8.80 -29.96 0.40
CA GLN A 92 -10.05 -29.24 0.64
C GLN A 92 -10.00 -28.53 2.00
N PRO A 93 -10.65 -27.35 2.13
CA PRO A 93 -10.83 -26.70 3.43
C PRO A 93 -11.47 -27.63 4.45
N THR A 94 -10.92 -27.70 5.66
CA THR A 94 -11.56 -28.40 6.80
C THR A 94 -12.37 -27.44 7.67
N GLU A 95 -11.99 -26.17 7.68
CA GLU A 95 -12.66 -25.11 8.44
C GLU A 95 -13.44 -24.18 7.52
N TYR A 96 -14.52 -23.61 8.06
CA TYR A 96 -15.42 -22.72 7.32
C TYR A 96 -15.91 -23.32 6.00
N VAL A 97 -16.20 -24.63 5.95
CA VAL A 97 -16.70 -25.29 4.74
C VAL A 97 -18.06 -24.67 4.34
N PRO A 98 -18.28 -24.36 3.04
CA PRO A 98 -19.56 -23.81 2.61
C PRO A 98 -20.74 -24.74 2.95
N PRO A 99 -21.88 -24.20 3.39
CA PRO A 99 -23.08 -24.99 3.66
C PRO A 99 -23.47 -25.91 2.50
N ALA A 100 -23.96 -27.11 2.82
CA ALA A 100 -24.43 -28.05 1.81
C ALA A 100 -25.47 -27.40 0.88
N GLY A 101 -25.28 -27.54 -0.42
CA GLY A 101 -26.18 -26.96 -1.43
C GLY A 101 -26.07 -25.45 -1.61
N ILE A 102 -25.02 -24.78 -1.10
CA ILE A 102 -24.83 -23.32 -1.29
C ILE A 102 -24.88 -22.90 -2.76
N ALA A 103 -24.47 -23.77 -3.69
CA ALA A 103 -24.54 -23.54 -5.13
C ALA A 103 -25.98 -23.26 -5.62
N HIS A 104 -26.99 -23.87 -5.01
CA HIS A 104 -28.40 -23.72 -5.35
C HIS A 104 -29.11 -22.63 -4.53
N MET A 105 -28.43 -22.02 -3.55
CA MET A 105 -28.98 -20.92 -2.77
C MET A 105 -29.02 -19.61 -3.56
N THR A 106 -29.86 -18.68 -3.10
CA THR A 106 -29.97 -17.33 -3.68
C THR A 106 -28.66 -16.56 -3.56
N LYS A 107 -28.50 -15.54 -4.41
CA LYS A 107 -27.29 -14.69 -4.43
C LYS A 107 -27.09 -13.98 -3.08
N GLU A 108 -28.19 -13.63 -2.42
CA GLU A 108 -28.21 -12.96 -1.12
C GLU A 108 -27.62 -13.87 -0.04
N LYS A 109 -28.06 -15.13 0.04
CA LYS A 109 -27.53 -16.11 1.00
C LYS A 109 -26.05 -16.44 0.75
N LYS A 110 -25.64 -16.54 -0.52
CA LYS A 110 -24.23 -16.70 -0.90
C LYS A 110 -23.38 -15.51 -0.43
N LYS A 111 -23.89 -14.29 -0.62
CA LYS A 111 -23.23 -13.05 -0.19
C LYS A 111 -23.14 -12.94 1.32
N GLU A 112 -24.19 -13.33 2.04
CA GLU A 112 -24.23 -13.34 3.51
C GLU A 112 -23.15 -14.27 4.08
N TYR A 113 -23.09 -15.52 3.59
CA TYR A 113 -22.04 -16.45 3.99
C TYR A 113 -20.63 -15.94 3.63
N PHE A 114 -20.44 -15.41 2.41
CA PHE A 114 -19.17 -14.83 2.00
C PHE A 114 -18.74 -13.69 2.94
N ASN A 115 -19.62 -12.74 3.21
CA ASN A 115 -19.34 -11.61 4.10
C ASN A 115 -19.05 -12.07 5.53
N LEU A 116 -19.76 -13.09 6.02
CA LEU A 116 -19.53 -13.66 7.34
C LEU A 116 -18.13 -14.28 7.45
N VAL A 117 -17.75 -15.16 6.51
CA VAL A 117 -16.48 -15.88 6.55
C VAL A 117 -15.30 -14.93 6.30
N ILE A 118 -15.40 -14.07 5.28
CA ILE A 118 -14.37 -13.07 5.00
C ILE A 118 -14.27 -12.05 6.13
N GLY A 119 -15.39 -11.65 6.75
CA GLY A 119 -15.38 -10.80 7.94
C GLY A 119 -14.57 -11.43 9.08
N LYS A 120 -14.82 -12.70 9.39
CA LYS A 120 -14.02 -13.45 10.39
C LYS A 120 -12.53 -13.50 10.03
N PHE A 121 -12.19 -13.73 8.76
CA PHE A 121 -10.80 -13.71 8.31
C PHE A 121 -10.14 -12.34 8.50
N VAL A 122 -10.86 -11.27 8.16
CA VAL A 122 -10.40 -9.88 8.33
C VAL A 122 -10.16 -9.57 9.81
N ASP A 123 -11.10 -9.93 10.68
CA ASP A 123 -11.04 -9.68 12.12
C ASP A 123 -9.92 -10.48 12.80
N GLU A 124 -9.54 -11.64 12.26
CA GLU A 124 -8.49 -12.49 12.84
C GLU A 124 -7.08 -12.14 12.31
N TYR A 125 -6.93 -11.85 11.01
CA TYR A 125 -5.61 -11.73 10.38
C TYR A 125 -5.22 -10.32 9.92
N ILE A 126 -6.20 -9.46 9.61
CA ILE A 126 -5.94 -8.16 8.97
C ILE A 126 -6.06 -7.03 9.98
N ILE A 127 -7.11 -7.04 10.81
CA ILE A 127 -7.34 -6.03 11.84
C ILE A 127 -7.64 -6.76 13.16
N PRO A 128 -6.63 -7.47 13.73
CA PRO A 128 -6.82 -8.22 14.95
C PRO A 128 -7.15 -7.29 16.11
N ASP A 129 -8.19 -7.65 16.86
CA ASP A 129 -8.52 -6.99 18.11
C ASP A 129 -7.49 -7.38 19.21
N PRO A 130 -6.87 -6.41 19.91
CA PRO A 130 -5.86 -6.71 20.92
C PRO A 130 -6.36 -7.55 22.10
N GLU A 131 -7.60 -7.36 22.54
CA GLU A 131 -8.16 -8.10 23.68
C GLU A 131 -8.39 -9.55 23.27
N ARG A 132 -9.04 -9.75 22.12
CA ARG A 132 -9.27 -11.08 21.56
C ARG A 132 -7.98 -11.84 21.27
N GLU A 133 -6.96 -11.17 20.73
CA GLU A 133 -5.67 -11.81 20.44
C GLU A 133 -4.96 -12.24 21.73
N ASN A 134 -5.03 -11.43 22.80
CA ASN A 134 -4.49 -11.82 24.10
C ASN A 134 -5.22 -13.06 24.65
N GLU A 135 -6.55 -13.10 24.58
CA GLU A 135 -7.35 -14.26 24.99
C GLU A 135 -6.99 -15.53 24.22
N LEU A 136 -6.84 -15.42 22.89
CA LEU A 136 -6.43 -16.55 22.03
C LEU A 136 -5.07 -17.11 22.43
N GLN A 137 -4.11 -16.24 22.74
CA GLN A 137 -2.78 -16.66 23.16
C GLN A 137 -2.76 -17.27 24.57
N ILE A 138 -3.56 -16.74 25.50
CA ILE A 138 -3.71 -17.31 26.84
C ILE A 138 -4.30 -18.72 26.75
N ASN A 139 -5.40 -18.88 26.02
CA ASN A 139 -6.10 -20.17 25.88
C ASN A 139 -5.24 -21.24 25.17
N SER A 140 -4.31 -20.82 24.32
CA SER A 140 -3.41 -21.73 23.60
C SER A 140 -2.16 -22.11 24.41
N THR A 141 -1.87 -21.42 25.51
CA THR A 141 -0.69 -21.69 26.36
C THR A 141 -1.00 -22.81 27.36
N LYS A 142 -0.34 -23.96 27.22
CA LYS A 142 -0.43 -25.08 28.18
C LYS A 142 0.59 -24.86 29.30
N GLU A 143 0.11 -24.65 30.53
CA GLU A 143 0.88 -24.54 31.80
C GLU A 143 2.25 -23.84 31.70
N GLY A 144 2.27 -22.53 31.97
CA GLY A 144 3.49 -21.71 32.00
C GLY A 144 3.18 -20.22 32.14
N SER A 145 4.22 -19.37 32.24
CA SER A 145 4.06 -17.91 32.16
C SER A 145 3.66 -17.52 30.74
N PHE A 146 2.58 -16.73 30.61
CA PHE A 146 2.14 -16.19 29.33
C PHE A 146 3.20 -15.26 28.72
N GLU A 147 3.73 -15.63 27.56
CA GLU A 147 4.59 -14.76 26.74
C GLU A 147 4.04 -14.65 25.31
N ALA A 148 3.98 -13.43 24.80
CA ALA A 148 3.35 -13.14 23.52
C ALA A 148 4.11 -13.76 22.33
N ASP A 149 3.37 -14.31 21.36
CA ASP A 149 3.95 -14.82 20.10
C ASP A 149 4.27 -13.65 19.15
N ARG A 150 5.52 -13.18 19.21
CA ARG A 150 6.02 -12.08 18.39
C ARG A 150 6.25 -12.47 16.93
N VAL A 151 6.39 -13.76 16.62
CA VAL A 151 6.44 -14.23 15.23
C VAL A 151 5.05 -14.08 14.59
N ARG A 152 3.99 -14.43 15.32
CA ARG A 152 2.61 -14.18 14.89
C ARG A 152 2.35 -12.70 14.71
N PHE A 153 2.74 -11.85 15.66
CA PHE A 153 2.59 -10.39 15.53
C PHE A 153 3.31 -9.84 14.31
N TYR A 154 4.52 -10.32 14.00
CA TYR A 154 5.21 -9.93 12.77
C TYR A 154 4.40 -10.29 11.51
N GLY A 155 3.83 -11.50 11.47
CA GLY A 155 2.97 -11.95 10.37
C GLY A 155 1.70 -11.11 10.23
N LEU A 156 1.04 -10.79 11.33
CA LEU A 156 -0.17 -9.95 11.35
C LEU A 156 0.13 -8.52 10.86
N ASN A 157 1.22 -7.91 11.31
CA ASN A 157 1.66 -6.60 10.80
C ASN A 157 1.94 -6.65 9.29
N MET A 158 2.55 -7.74 8.80
CA MET A 158 2.84 -7.91 7.38
C MET A 158 1.56 -7.94 6.55
N ILE A 159 0.57 -8.73 6.96
CA ILE A 159 -0.72 -8.86 6.26
C ILE A 159 -1.50 -7.54 6.32
N GLU A 160 -1.61 -6.92 7.49
CA GLU A 160 -2.32 -5.65 7.66
C GLU A 160 -1.79 -4.59 6.68
N LEU A 161 -0.47 -4.42 6.63
CA LEU A 161 0.17 -3.43 5.78
C LEU A 161 0.14 -3.81 4.30
N PHE A 162 0.26 -5.10 3.98
CA PHE A 162 0.17 -5.61 2.61
C PHE A 162 -1.24 -5.43 2.01
N VAL A 163 -2.28 -5.84 2.74
CA VAL A 163 -3.67 -5.66 2.31
C VAL A 163 -3.97 -4.18 2.13
N PHE A 164 -3.49 -3.33 3.03
CA PHE A 164 -3.65 -1.90 2.90
C PHE A 164 -2.89 -1.31 1.69
N LEU A 165 -1.70 -1.82 1.36
CA LEU A 165 -0.98 -1.46 0.13
C LEU A 165 -1.79 -1.87 -1.11
N MET A 166 -2.33 -3.09 -1.16
CA MET A 166 -3.19 -3.54 -2.25
C MET A 166 -4.43 -2.65 -2.40
N GLN A 167 -5.04 -2.27 -1.28
CA GLN A 167 -6.17 -1.34 -1.25
C GLN A 167 -5.81 0.01 -1.88
N LEU A 168 -4.63 0.58 -1.62
CA LEU A 168 -4.20 1.85 -2.23
C LEU A 168 -3.96 1.72 -3.74
N ILE A 169 -3.35 0.61 -4.17
CA ILE A 169 -3.13 0.32 -5.60
C ILE A 169 -4.47 0.18 -6.32
N ASP A 170 -5.41 -0.59 -5.74
CA ASP A 170 -6.75 -0.79 -6.28
C ASP A 170 -7.54 0.52 -6.35
N THR A 171 -7.50 1.31 -5.27
CA THR A 171 -8.10 2.66 -5.22
C THR A 171 -7.60 3.52 -6.38
N THR A 172 -6.31 3.43 -6.72
CA THR A 172 -5.74 4.16 -7.85
C THR A 172 -6.29 3.68 -9.18
N LYS A 173 -6.36 2.36 -9.39
CA LYS A 173 -6.84 1.75 -10.65
C LYS A 173 -8.32 2.01 -10.90
N GLU A 174 -9.14 1.98 -9.85
CA GLU A 174 -10.57 2.29 -9.92
C GLU A 174 -10.84 3.81 -9.96
N GLY A 175 -9.89 4.64 -9.55
CA GLY A 175 -10.08 6.09 -9.49
C GLY A 175 -11.05 6.53 -8.38
N ASP A 176 -11.11 5.76 -7.29
CA ASP A 176 -12.09 5.94 -6.22
C ASP A 176 -11.64 7.00 -5.20
N GLY A 177 -12.06 8.24 -5.44
CA GLY A 177 -11.76 9.39 -4.58
C GLY A 177 -12.25 9.23 -3.14
N ARG A 178 -13.43 8.62 -2.95
CA ARG A 178 -14.03 8.46 -1.62
C ARG A 178 -13.22 7.45 -0.80
N ARG A 179 -12.91 6.30 -1.37
CA ARG A 179 -12.06 5.28 -0.75
C ARG A 179 -10.68 5.82 -0.43
N ASN A 180 -10.11 6.63 -1.32
CA ASN A 180 -8.85 7.31 -1.04
C ASN A 180 -8.91 8.22 0.19
N ASN A 181 -9.99 8.99 0.37
CA ASN A 181 -10.17 9.82 1.56
C ASN A 181 -10.30 9.00 2.85
N ILE A 182 -10.94 7.81 2.79
CA ILE A 182 -10.97 6.86 3.89
C ILE A 182 -9.56 6.33 4.18
N ASN A 183 -8.81 5.92 3.15
CA ASN A 183 -7.45 5.43 3.29
C ASN A 183 -6.54 6.49 3.94
N LYS A 184 -6.70 7.78 3.63
CA LYS A 184 -5.95 8.87 4.29
C LYS A 184 -6.17 8.90 5.81
N LYS A 185 -7.36 8.55 6.31
CA LYS A 185 -7.64 8.47 7.75
C LYS A 185 -6.85 7.33 8.42
N ARG A 186 -6.67 6.20 7.74
CA ARG A 186 -5.82 5.09 8.24
C ARG A 186 -4.33 5.43 8.14
N LEU A 187 -3.90 6.03 7.04
CA LEU A 187 -2.51 6.50 6.85
C LEU A 187 -2.08 7.52 7.89
N LEU A 188 -2.99 8.40 8.29
CA LEU A 188 -2.74 9.35 9.38
C LEU A 188 -2.27 8.62 10.65
N GLN A 189 -2.91 7.50 10.99
CA GLN A 189 -2.56 6.71 12.17
C GLN A 189 -1.18 6.05 12.00
N TYR A 190 -0.94 5.34 10.88
CA TYR A 190 0.37 4.73 10.61
C TYR A 190 1.50 5.76 10.62
N PHE A 191 1.34 6.90 9.94
CA PHE A 191 2.36 7.93 9.90
C PHE A 191 2.53 8.68 11.22
N LYS A 192 1.55 8.60 12.12
CA LYS A 192 1.66 9.15 13.46
C LYS A 192 2.36 8.20 14.44
N SER A 193 2.24 6.88 14.23
CA SER A 193 2.92 5.87 15.06
C SER A 193 4.43 5.80 14.77
N SER A 194 4.87 6.15 13.56
CA SER A 194 6.30 6.25 13.23
C SER A 194 6.83 7.68 13.28
N SER A 195 7.99 7.87 13.91
CA SER A 195 8.73 9.13 13.89
C SER A 195 9.20 9.54 12.49
N SER A 196 9.46 8.56 11.61
CA SER A 196 10.01 8.78 10.27
C SER A 196 9.04 9.44 9.27
N CYS A 197 7.75 9.44 9.59
CA CYS A 197 6.68 9.90 8.71
C CYS A 197 5.83 11.04 9.30
N GLN A 198 6.29 11.71 10.37
CA GLN A 198 5.49 12.72 11.07
C GLN A 198 5.07 13.92 10.20
N ASN A 199 5.88 14.34 9.23
CA ASN A 199 5.46 15.39 8.29
C ASN A 199 4.27 14.94 7.45
N TYR A 200 4.23 13.66 7.05
CA TYR A 200 3.14 13.11 6.26
C TYR A 200 1.87 12.92 7.06
N SER A 201 1.94 12.69 8.38
CA SER A 201 0.72 12.67 9.20
C SER A 201 0.08 14.06 9.26
N VAL A 202 0.86 15.14 9.35
CA VAL A 202 0.32 16.52 9.26
C VAL A 202 -0.33 16.77 7.90
N GLU A 203 0.30 16.35 6.80
CA GLU A 203 -0.28 16.47 5.46
C GLU A 203 -1.57 15.66 5.30
N MET A 204 -1.63 14.44 5.85
CA MET A 204 -2.86 13.63 5.85
C MET A 204 -3.97 14.32 6.64
N PHE A 205 -3.67 14.82 7.83
CA PHE A 205 -4.64 15.57 8.62
C PHE A 205 -5.15 16.81 7.88
N THR A 206 -4.25 17.55 7.23
CA THR A 206 -4.59 18.74 6.45
C THR A 206 -5.46 18.40 5.24
N SER A 207 -5.14 17.34 4.50
CA SER A 207 -5.97 16.87 3.37
C SER A 207 -7.36 16.42 3.83
N ILE A 208 -7.47 15.77 5.00
CA ILE A 208 -8.75 15.36 5.56
C ILE A 208 -9.56 16.61 5.95
N ALA A 209 -8.96 17.54 6.70
CA ALA A 209 -9.62 18.78 7.10
C ALA A 209 -10.10 19.60 5.89
N GLN A 210 -9.30 19.65 4.83
CA GLN A 210 -9.67 20.32 3.58
C GLN A 210 -10.94 19.75 2.95
N VAL A 211 -10.98 18.43 2.76
CA VAL A 211 -12.12 17.78 2.11
C VAL A 211 -13.36 17.79 2.99
N GLU A 212 -13.21 17.56 4.30
CA GLU A 212 -14.34 17.31 5.19
C GLU A 212 -14.90 18.59 5.84
N ALA A 213 -14.12 19.67 5.92
CA ALA A 213 -14.51 20.83 6.74
C ALA A 213 -14.11 22.23 6.23
N MET A 214 -13.06 22.37 5.41
CA MET A 214 -12.53 23.71 5.06
C MET A 214 -12.88 24.20 3.67
N LEU A 215 -12.99 23.30 2.69
CA LEU A 215 -13.26 23.67 1.29
C LEU A 215 -14.76 23.73 1.03
N SER A 216 -15.15 24.53 0.03
CA SER A 216 -16.52 24.44 -0.50
C SER A 216 -16.78 23.06 -1.09
N GLU A 217 -18.05 22.65 -1.15
CA GLU A 217 -18.44 21.35 -1.70
C GLU A 217 -17.86 21.11 -3.11
N GLU A 218 -17.88 22.13 -3.97
CA GLU A 218 -17.30 22.08 -5.31
C GLU A 218 -15.78 21.81 -5.29
N MET A 219 -15.05 22.52 -4.41
CA MET A 219 -13.60 22.35 -4.29
C MET A 219 -13.24 21.00 -3.65
N ALA A 220 -13.99 20.57 -2.64
CA ALA A 220 -13.83 19.26 -2.01
C ALA A 220 -14.08 18.12 -3.00
N HIS A 221 -15.11 18.26 -3.86
CA HIS A 221 -15.38 17.32 -4.95
C HIS A 221 -14.22 17.26 -5.94
N ARG A 222 -13.73 18.41 -6.41
CA ARG A 222 -12.56 18.47 -7.31
C ARG A 222 -11.31 17.86 -6.69
N LEU A 223 -11.04 18.12 -5.41
CA LEU A 223 -9.87 17.56 -4.72
C LEU A 223 -9.98 16.04 -4.50
N THR A 224 -11.20 15.54 -4.30
CA THR A 224 -11.48 14.12 -4.10
C THR A 224 -11.28 13.32 -5.40
N TRP A 225 -11.84 13.79 -6.51
CA TRP A 225 -11.81 13.06 -7.78
C TRP A 225 -10.62 13.44 -8.69
N GLY A 226 -10.11 14.67 -8.58
CA GLY A 226 -8.96 15.17 -9.35
C GLY A 226 -7.62 14.54 -8.99
N GLN A 227 -7.60 13.54 -8.10
CA GLN A 227 -6.40 12.77 -7.75
C GLN A 227 -6.06 11.70 -8.79
N PHE A 228 -7.00 11.38 -9.69
CA PHE A 228 -6.87 10.31 -10.67
C PHE A 228 -7.12 10.83 -12.07
N VAL A 229 -6.48 10.20 -13.05
CA VAL A 229 -6.58 10.53 -14.46
C VAL A 229 -6.77 9.26 -15.27
N ASN A 230 -7.78 9.23 -16.15
CA ASN A 230 -8.03 8.13 -17.07
C ASN A 230 -7.90 8.59 -18.53
N TRP A 231 -6.67 8.60 -19.06
CA TRP A 231 -6.42 9.10 -20.41
C TRP A 231 -7.02 8.24 -21.52
N ASN A 232 -6.97 6.92 -21.35
CA ASN A 232 -7.35 5.97 -22.40
C ASN A 232 -8.80 5.48 -22.23
N GLY A 233 -9.47 5.89 -21.15
CA GLY A 233 -10.75 5.33 -20.74
C GLY A 233 -10.66 3.87 -20.31
N GLY A 234 -11.78 3.35 -19.81
CA GLY A 234 -11.95 1.96 -19.38
C GLY A 234 -11.70 1.72 -17.90
N GLN A 235 -12.25 0.61 -17.41
CA GLN A 235 -12.17 0.19 -16.01
C GLN A 235 -10.74 -0.23 -15.63
N GLY A 236 -10.30 0.09 -14.40
CA GLY A 236 -8.99 -0.30 -13.88
C GLY A 236 -7.79 0.40 -14.55
N ARG A 237 -8.03 1.41 -15.40
CA ARG A 237 -7.00 2.10 -16.21
C ARG A 237 -6.66 3.51 -15.73
N ASN A 238 -7.15 3.88 -14.55
CA ASN A 238 -6.78 5.15 -13.92
C ASN A 238 -5.31 5.13 -13.48
N ILE A 239 -4.67 6.29 -13.56
CA ILE A 239 -3.36 6.56 -12.99
C ILE A 239 -3.45 7.73 -12.01
N ALA A 240 -2.52 7.78 -11.06
CA ALA A 240 -2.41 8.92 -10.16
C ALA A 240 -2.12 10.20 -10.94
N CYS A 241 -2.72 11.32 -10.52
CA CYS A 241 -2.61 12.60 -11.21
C CYS A 241 -1.17 13.13 -11.27
N ASP A 242 -0.34 12.89 -10.25
CA ASP A 242 1.08 13.21 -10.29
C ASP A 242 1.85 12.37 -11.32
N MET A 243 1.51 11.09 -11.46
CA MET A 243 2.11 10.23 -12.48
C MET A 243 1.72 10.71 -13.88
N ALA A 244 0.47 11.13 -14.07
CA ALA A 244 0.02 11.76 -15.30
C ALA A 244 0.82 13.03 -15.59
N GLN A 245 1.01 13.88 -14.58
CA GLN A 245 1.82 15.11 -14.69
C GLN A 245 3.29 14.80 -14.99
N GLU A 246 3.88 13.75 -14.39
CA GLU A 246 5.25 13.32 -14.66
C GLU A 246 5.43 12.90 -16.12
N ILE A 247 4.46 12.14 -16.66
CA ILE A 247 4.47 11.74 -18.07
C ILE A 247 4.34 12.97 -18.99
N CYS A 248 3.46 13.93 -18.69
CA CYS A 248 3.36 15.18 -19.44
C CYS A 248 4.68 15.99 -19.40
N ASN A 249 5.33 16.05 -18.24
CA ASN A 249 6.62 16.71 -18.07
C ASN A 249 7.72 16.01 -18.88
N ARG A 250 7.72 14.67 -18.94
CA ARG A 250 8.65 13.89 -19.75
C ARG A 250 8.51 14.21 -21.23
N VAL A 251 7.29 14.20 -21.75
CA VAL A 251 7.00 14.57 -23.15
C VAL A 251 7.53 15.98 -23.47
N SER A 252 7.29 16.94 -22.58
CA SER A 252 7.79 18.31 -22.77
C SER A 252 9.33 18.37 -22.78
N LYS A 253 9.98 17.61 -21.89
CA LYS A 253 11.45 17.51 -21.84
C LYS A 253 12.01 16.87 -23.10
N ASP A 254 11.36 15.86 -23.65
CA ASP A 254 11.80 15.19 -24.88
C ASP A 254 11.76 16.13 -26.08
N VAL A 255 10.68 16.90 -26.23
CA VAL A 255 10.57 17.95 -27.27
C VAL A 255 11.67 18.99 -27.09
N VAL A 256 11.88 19.49 -25.87
CA VAL A 256 12.94 20.48 -25.58
C VAL A 256 14.35 19.91 -25.83
N LYS A 257 14.56 18.63 -25.56
CA LYS A 257 15.83 17.95 -25.85
C LYS A 257 16.06 17.86 -27.37
N GLY A 258 15.01 17.60 -28.15
CA GLY A 258 15.05 17.54 -29.61
C GLY A 258 15.41 18.87 -30.29
N MET A 259 15.29 20.01 -29.61
CA MET A 259 15.64 21.33 -30.16
C MET A 259 17.15 21.56 -30.36
N GLY A 260 18.01 20.66 -29.88
CA GLY A 260 19.47 20.82 -29.99
C GLY A 260 19.99 22.04 -29.22
N ALA A 261 20.88 22.82 -29.84
CA ALA A 261 21.53 23.98 -29.22
C ALA A 261 20.60 25.21 -29.08
N ASN A 262 19.46 25.25 -29.78
CA ASN A 262 18.58 26.43 -29.86
C ASN A 262 17.62 26.58 -28.67
N LYS A 263 18.15 26.53 -27.43
CA LYS A 263 17.36 26.60 -26.18
C LYS A 263 17.30 28.01 -25.61
N THR A 264 16.55 28.90 -26.25
CA THR A 264 16.15 30.17 -25.61
C THR A 264 14.87 29.97 -24.78
N THR A 265 14.65 30.78 -23.74
CA THR A 265 13.44 30.69 -22.90
C THR A 265 12.16 30.79 -23.73
N LYS A 266 12.12 31.69 -24.72
CA LYS A 266 10.97 31.85 -25.62
C LYS A 266 10.75 30.60 -26.48
N ALA A 267 11.82 30.00 -27.00
CA ALA A 267 11.73 28.79 -27.80
C ALA A 267 11.30 27.58 -26.95
N MET A 268 11.82 27.45 -25.73
CA MET A 268 11.42 26.40 -24.78
C MET A 268 9.94 26.47 -24.40
N VAL A 269 9.41 27.66 -24.11
CA VAL A 269 7.98 27.84 -23.78
C VAL A 269 7.12 27.49 -24.99
N ARG A 270 7.51 27.92 -26.19
CA ARG A 270 6.80 27.60 -27.44
C ARG A 270 6.77 26.09 -27.68
N ALA A 271 7.91 25.43 -27.57
CA ALA A 271 8.03 23.98 -27.74
C ALA A 271 7.23 23.20 -26.70
N SER A 272 7.27 23.60 -25.43
CA SER A 272 6.49 22.96 -24.36
C SER A 272 4.98 23.10 -24.58
N ARG A 273 4.50 24.26 -25.05
CA ARG A 273 3.08 24.46 -25.40
C ARG A 273 2.64 23.59 -26.58
N ALA A 274 3.52 23.35 -27.54
CA ALA A 274 3.25 22.48 -28.69
C ALA A 274 3.36 20.98 -28.39
N ALA A 275 3.95 20.60 -27.26
CA ALA A 275 4.32 19.21 -26.96
C ALA A 275 3.16 18.22 -27.02
N ALA A 276 1.96 18.63 -26.58
CA ALA A 276 0.76 17.79 -26.67
C ALA A 276 0.36 17.50 -28.13
N GLY A 277 0.36 18.53 -28.98
CA GLY A 277 0.07 18.38 -30.41
C GLY A 277 1.11 17.55 -31.14
N VAL A 278 2.41 17.77 -30.84
CA VAL A 278 3.50 16.94 -31.38
C VAL A 278 3.30 15.47 -31.02
N LYS A 279 2.96 15.17 -29.76
CA LYS A 279 2.69 13.79 -29.31
C LYS A 279 1.53 13.16 -30.09
N GLN A 280 0.45 13.89 -30.35
CA GLN A 280 -0.68 13.39 -31.12
C GLN A 280 -0.30 13.07 -32.57
N VAL A 281 0.47 13.94 -33.23
CA VAL A 281 0.96 13.72 -34.60
C VAL A 281 1.86 12.49 -34.65
N VAL A 282 2.79 12.34 -33.70
CA VAL A 282 3.65 11.15 -33.60
C VAL A 282 2.80 9.88 -33.43
N GLN A 283 1.81 9.88 -32.54
CA GLN A 283 0.93 8.73 -32.34
C GLN A 283 0.11 8.38 -33.59
N ALA A 284 -0.36 9.37 -34.34
CA ALA A 284 -1.08 9.17 -35.59
C ALA A 284 -0.17 8.56 -36.68
N MET A 285 1.06 9.08 -36.82
CA MET A 285 2.07 8.57 -37.74
C MET A 285 2.46 7.12 -37.41
N GLU A 286 2.70 6.80 -36.14
CA GLU A 286 3.01 5.45 -35.67
C GLU A 286 1.87 4.47 -36.02
N LYS A 287 0.61 4.89 -35.81
CA LYS A 287 -0.57 4.07 -36.14
C LYS A 287 -0.71 3.86 -37.65
N ALA A 288 -0.42 4.87 -38.46
CA ALA A 288 -0.51 4.79 -39.92
C ALA A 288 0.62 3.96 -40.54
N SER A 289 1.79 3.92 -39.91
CA SER A 289 3.00 3.29 -40.46
C SER A 289 3.14 1.80 -40.10
N ASP A 290 2.18 1.22 -39.37
CA ASP A 290 2.24 -0.13 -38.76
C ASP A 290 3.58 -0.45 -38.06
N ILE A 291 4.27 0.58 -37.58
CA ILE A 291 5.52 0.43 -36.84
C ILE A 291 5.11 -0.12 -35.48
N LYS A 292 5.31 -1.43 -35.29
CA LYS A 292 5.19 -2.05 -33.97
C LYS A 292 6.11 -1.32 -33.01
N LYS A 293 5.52 -0.61 -32.04
CA LYS A 293 6.28 -0.07 -30.92
C LYS A 293 7.06 -1.21 -30.30
N ASN A 294 8.37 -1.03 -30.16
CA ASN A 294 9.12 -1.79 -29.17
C ASN A 294 8.50 -1.46 -27.82
N SER A 295 7.60 -2.34 -27.38
CA SER A 295 6.97 -2.29 -26.08
C SER A 295 8.07 -2.55 -25.07
N ASN A 296 8.80 -1.51 -24.69
CA ASN A 296 9.60 -1.50 -23.48
C ASN A 296 8.69 -1.42 -22.24
N LYS A 297 7.54 -2.14 -22.25
CA LYS A 297 6.92 -2.53 -20.99
C LYS A 297 8.02 -3.28 -20.27
N HIS A 298 8.42 -2.79 -19.10
CA HIS A 298 9.31 -3.54 -18.22
C HIS A 298 8.73 -4.95 -18.15
N SER A 299 9.42 -5.93 -18.74
CA SER A 299 8.98 -7.31 -18.68
C SER A 299 9.15 -7.72 -17.23
N HIS A 300 8.06 -7.74 -16.48
CA HIS A 300 8.10 -8.23 -15.12
C HIS A 300 8.33 -9.74 -15.21
N LYS A 301 9.41 -10.23 -14.58
CA LYS A 301 9.60 -11.66 -14.39
C LYS A 301 8.37 -12.17 -13.61
N LYS A 302 7.78 -13.28 -14.05
CA LYS A 302 6.72 -13.94 -13.28
C LYS A 302 7.26 -14.22 -11.87
N SER A 303 6.54 -13.75 -10.85
CA SER A 303 6.93 -13.89 -9.44
C SER A 303 6.28 -15.09 -8.76
N ASP A 304 5.41 -15.82 -9.46
CA ASP A 304 4.59 -16.91 -8.90
C ASP A 304 5.46 -18.03 -8.30
N GLU A 305 6.56 -18.40 -8.96
CA GLU A 305 7.50 -19.40 -8.45
C GLU A 305 8.21 -18.92 -7.17
N ASP A 306 8.64 -17.66 -7.15
CA ASP A 306 9.28 -17.05 -5.97
C ASP A 306 8.28 -16.97 -4.80
N GLU A 307 7.02 -16.61 -5.09
CA GLU A 307 5.93 -16.53 -4.11
C GLU A 307 5.61 -17.90 -3.51
N LEU A 308 5.60 -18.97 -4.32
CA LEU A 308 5.40 -20.33 -3.84
C LEU A 308 6.55 -20.81 -2.95
N LEU A 309 7.80 -20.49 -3.30
CA LEU A 309 8.95 -20.81 -2.48
C LEU A 309 8.94 -20.02 -1.15
N MET A 310 8.55 -18.74 -1.17
CA MET A 310 8.36 -17.95 0.06
C MET A 310 7.28 -18.57 0.94
N PHE A 311 6.15 -18.99 0.35
CA PHE A 311 5.10 -19.71 1.07
C PHE A 311 5.63 -21.00 1.70
N GLN A 312 6.42 -21.80 0.98
CA GLN A 312 7.03 -23.02 1.54
C GLN A 312 7.95 -22.74 2.73
N ASP A 313 8.68 -21.62 2.74
CA ASP A 313 9.46 -21.19 3.90
C ASP A 313 8.54 -20.82 5.08
N LEU A 314 7.43 -20.15 4.82
CA LEU A 314 6.43 -19.82 5.84
C LEU A 314 5.74 -21.08 6.38
N ARG A 315 5.49 -22.11 5.55
CA ARG A 315 4.95 -23.41 6.00
C ARG A 315 5.84 -24.11 7.01
N LYS A 316 7.15 -23.90 6.93
CA LYS A 316 8.11 -24.41 7.93
C LYS A 316 8.09 -23.59 9.21
N LEU A 317 7.87 -22.27 9.10
CA LEU A 317 7.80 -21.36 10.24
C LEU A 317 6.48 -21.44 11.01
N ARG A 318 5.37 -21.70 10.31
CA ARG A 318 3.99 -21.62 10.81
C ARG A 318 3.76 -20.34 11.64
N PRO A 319 3.84 -19.16 11.03
CA PRO A 319 3.75 -17.89 11.77
C PRO A 319 2.40 -17.69 12.44
N PHE A 320 1.33 -18.31 11.95
CA PHE A 320 -0.02 -18.13 12.51
C PHE A 320 -0.46 -19.21 13.49
N ALA A 321 0.30 -20.30 13.62
CA ALA A 321 0.12 -21.21 14.73
C ALA A 321 0.47 -20.47 16.03
N ILE A 322 -0.40 -20.51 17.03
CA ILE A 322 -0.19 -19.80 18.28
C ILE A 322 0.77 -20.61 19.14
N ILE A 323 1.99 -20.11 19.33
CA ILE A 323 3.01 -20.75 20.15
C ILE A 323 3.61 -19.70 21.10
N SER A 324 3.44 -19.93 22.40
CA SER A 324 3.88 -19.03 23.46
C SER A 324 5.38 -18.72 23.39
N GLY A 325 5.75 -17.46 23.59
CA GLY A 325 7.15 -17.00 23.71
C GLY A 325 8.00 -16.99 22.44
N ARG A 326 7.45 -17.30 21.26
CA ARG A 326 8.23 -17.22 20.01
C ARG A 326 8.53 -15.77 19.65
N HIS A 327 9.78 -15.47 19.32
CA HIS A 327 10.15 -14.19 18.75
C HIS A 327 11.30 -14.31 17.75
N HIS A 328 11.37 -13.34 16.84
CA HIS A 328 12.59 -13.11 16.07
C HIS A 328 13.59 -12.32 16.94
N ASN A 329 14.89 -12.61 16.89
CA ASN A 329 15.87 -11.94 17.76
C ASN A 329 15.84 -10.42 17.60
N HIS A 330 15.70 -9.96 16.35
CA HIS A 330 15.64 -8.54 16.05
C HIS A 330 14.23 -7.93 16.26
N PHE A 331 13.18 -8.71 16.49
CA PHE A 331 11.80 -8.22 16.64
C PHE A 331 11.13 -8.73 17.93
N HIS A 332 11.81 -8.61 19.07
CA HIS A 332 11.26 -8.97 20.39
C HIS A 332 10.14 -8.01 20.85
N ASP A 333 10.23 -6.72 20.52
CA ASP A 333 9.25 -5.69 20.95
C ASP A 333 8.17 -5.38 19.91
N ILE A 334 7.98 -6.23 18.90
CA ILE A 334 6.98 -5.93 17.86
C ILE A 334 5.57 -5.94 18.44
N ALA A 335 4.83 -4.85 18.24
CA ALA A 335 3.44 -4.74 18.67
C ALA A 335 2.50 -5.52 17.74
N LEU A 336 1.29 -5.85 18.21
CA LEU A 336 0.27 -6.59 17.43
C LEU A 336 -0.07 -5.90 16.10
N SER A 337 -0.29 -4.58 16.14
CA SER A 337 -0.58 -3.77 14.96
C SER A 337 0.29 -2.50 14.98
N PRO A 338 0.60 -1.92 13.81
CA PRO A 338 1.36 -0.67 13.74
C PRO A 338 0.65 0.51 14.40
N THR A 339 -0.67 0.40 14.63
CA THR A 339 -1.46 1.42 15.34
C THR A 339 -1.58 1.19 16.85
N SER A 340 -1.29 -0.02 17.34
CA SER A 340 -1.39 -0.35 18.77
C SER A 340 -0.43 0.47 19.64
N THR A 341 0.65 1.01 19.04
CA THR A 341 1.63 1.85 19.75
C THR A 341 1.20 3.31 19.91
N ILE A 342 0.05 3.70 19.33
CA ILE A 342 -0.43 5.08 19.39
C ILE A 342 -1.12 5.32 20.74
N ASP A 343 -0.54 6.19 21.55
CA ASP A 343 -1.24 6.78 22.69
C ASP A 343 -2.34 7.72 22.18
N MET A 344 -3.60 7.31 22.39
CA MET A 344 -4.79 8.04 21.96
C MET A 344 -4.89 9.41 22.62
N SER A 345 -4.50 9.57 23.90
CA SER A 345 -4.53 10.86 24.59
C SER A 345 -3.56 11.85 23.94
N ASN A 346 -2.34 11.40 23.68
CA ASN A 346 -1.35 12.19 22.97
C ASN A 346 -1.73 12.44 21.51
N PHE A 347 -2.38 11.48 20.86
CA PHE A 347 -2.89 11.64 19.50
C PHE A 347 -3.98 12.72 19.43
N PHE A 348 -4.95 12.72 20.34
CA PHE A 348 -5.99 13.75 20.39
C PHE A 348 -5.40 15.14 20.70
N LYS A 349 -4.46 15.24 21.65
CA LYS A 349 -3.73 16.50 21.90
C LYS A 349 -3.03 17.01 20.64
N TRP A 350 -2.39 16.10 19.89
CA TRP A 350 -1.74 16.42 18.62
C TRP A 350 -2.72 16.91 17.55
N LEU A 351 -3.90 16.27 17.43
CA LEU A 351 -4.96 16.69 16.52
C LEU A 351 -5.49 18.09 16.88
N GLN A 352 -5.76 18.35 18.16
CA GLN A 352 -6.22 19.67 18.62
C GLN A 352 -5.18 20.76 18.36
N LYS A 353 -3.90 20.46 18.59
CA LYS A 353 -2.80 21.39 18.27
C LYS A 353 -2.79 21.75 16.78
N HIS A 354 -2.86 20.77 15.88
CA HIS A 354 -2.81 21.03 14.43
C HIS A 354 -4.11 21.66 13.92
N LYS A 355 -5.26 21.33 14.51
CA LYS A 355 -6.53 22.01 14.23
C LYS A 355 -6.40 23.53 14.48
N ARG A 356 -5.84 23.92 15.63
CA ARG A 356 -5.58 25.34 15.96
C ARG A 356 -4.59 25.99 14.99
N GLN A 357 -3.53 25.28 14.60
CA GLN A 357 -2.55 25.81 13.64
C GLN A 357 -3.18 26.07 12.27
N ILE A 358 -4.00 25.14 11.78
CA ILE A 358 -4.72 25.28 10.51
C ILE A 358 -5.70 26.45 10.58
N SER A 359 -6.46 26.61 11.67
CA SER A 359 -7.41 27.73 11.83
C SER A 359 -6.72 29.09 11.88
N MET A 360 -5.50 29.16 12.42
CA MET A 360 -4.68 30.38 12.46
C MET A 360 -3.96 30.68 11.12
N GLY A 361 -4.17 29.88 10.08
CA GLY A 361 -3.55 30.08 8.76
C GLY A 361 -2.05 29.76 8.70
N PHE A 362 -1.49 29.12 9.73
CA PHE A 362 -0.09 28.68 9.71
C PHE A 362 0.08 27.56 8.68
N LYS A 363 0.59 27.91 7.50
CA LYS A 363 1.16 26.96 6.55
C LYS A 363 2.62 26.73 6.94
N LYS A 364 3.00 25.48 7.18
CA LYS A 364 4.42 25.09 7.28
C LYS A 364 5.07 25.07 5.90
#